data_AF-A0AAU2X8A2-F1
#
_entry.id   AF-A0AAU2X8A2-F1
#
_cell.length_a   1.000
_cell.length_b   1.000
_cell.length_c   1.000
_cell.angle_alpha   90.00
_cell.angle_beta   90.00
_cell.angle_gamma   90.00
#
_symmetry.space_group_name_H-M   'P 1'
#
loop_
_entity.id
_entity.type
_entity.pdbx_description
1 polymer ?
#
loop_
_entity_poly.entity_id
_entity_poly.type
_entity_poly.pdbx_seq_one_letter_code
_entity_poly.pdbx_strand_id
1 'polypeptide(L)'
;MGEKTQGDRRQETTDRQSDSPRSGSQDRGDGGSRNMSSQERKEYSSGQREIRSHSEVHSDKGSGTVDSSVHKDGNSTHTSTEVKDSAGNTTSKTDSRTDHKGGGKDVNHTDKYGPDGKTKTGSSDTTSTTTKNKDGSTTQKDHTVNRDGNGTKTGSSDSTTHTTKNKDGSTTSTTHTTNYDANGKKTGSSDSTTKTDKNGNSSNVTKNYDAKGNSTGGSDSGTRKDKDGSTNTHTHKTDKNGNVTGNSTSNTTTSSNKR
;
A
#
# COMPACT_ATOMS: atom_id res chain seq x y z
N MET A 1 -24.26 77.05 -14.26
CA MET A 1 -23.99 76.55 -12.89
C MET A 1 -22.74 75.70 -12.93
N GLY A 2 -21.75 76.01 -12.09
CA GLY A 2 -20.66 75.08 -11.72
C GLY A 2 -19.38 75.15 -12.56
N GLU A 3 -18.47 76.04 -12.18
CA GLU A 3 -17.04 76.00 -12.49
C GLU A 3 -16.37 74.72 -11.95
N LYS A 4 -15.35 74.20 -12.64
CA LYS A 4 -13.95 74.20 -12.15
C LYS A 4 -13.00 73.44 -13.09
N THR A 5 -11.75 73.84 -12.96
CA THR A 5 -10.68 73.95 -13.96
C THR A 5 -9.54 72.97 -13.65
N GLN A 6 -8.63 72.81 -14.63
CA GLN A 6 -7.20 72.41 -14.47
C GLN A 6 -6.94 70.94 -14.09
N GLY A 7 -5.92 70.26 -14.59
CA GLY A 7 -4.77 70.65 -15.42
C GLY A 7 -3.72 69.54 -15.36
N ASP A 8 -2.77 69.57 -16.31
CA ASP A 8 -1.43 68.97 -16.26
C ASP A 8 -1.35 67.41 -16.14
N ARG A 9 -0.33 66.69 -16.60
CA ARG A 9 1.04 67.01 -17.01
C ARG A 9 1.60 65.86 -17.87
N ARG A 10 2.66 66.20 -18.59
CA ARG A 10 3.44 65.45 -19.57
C ARG A 10 4.21 64.24 -18.99
N GLN A 11 4.42 63.27 -19.89
CA GLN A 11 5.65 62.51 -20.22
C GLN A 11 6.52 61.97 -19.09
N GLU A 12 6.82 60.66 -19.15
CA GLU A 12 8.23 60.21 -19.11
C GLU A 12 8.41 58.80 -19.70
N THR A 13 9.42 58.72 -20.56
CA THR A 13 10.01 57.53 -21.19
C THR A 13 11.11 56.97 -20.31
N THR A 14 11.29 55.64 -20.26
CA THR A 14 12.58 55.03 -19.93
C THR A 14 12.72 53.66 -20.60
N ASP A 15 13.56 53.64 -21.62
CA ASP A 15 14.78 52.82 -21.80
C ASP A 15 14.77 51.29 -21.77
N ARG A 16 15.42 50.77 -22.83
CA ARG A 16 15.91 49.42 -23.06
C ARG A 16 17.29 49.22 -22.41
N GLN A 17 17.67 47.93 -22.35
CA GLN A 17 18.98 47.32 -22.06
C GLN A 17 19.15 46.94 -20.58
N SER A 18 19.36 45.68 -20.20
CA SER A 18 20.52 44.88 -20.62
C SER A 18 20.33 43.38 -20.34
N ASP A 19 20.86 42.56 -21.25
CA ASP A 19 21.04 41.12 -21.15
C ASP A 19 22.05 40.72 -20.05
N SER A 20 21.76 39.66 -19.29
CA SER A 20 22.70 38.59 -18.87
C SER A 20 22.00 37.52 -18.00
N PRO A 21 22.55 36.30 -17.90
CA PRO A 21 21.81 35.07 -18.22
C PRO A 21 21.10 34.42 -17.02
N ARG A 22 19.92 33.89 -17.32
CA ARG A 22 19.18 32.95 -16.47
C ARG A 22 19.96 31.62 -16.49
N SER A 23 20.66 31.32 -15.40
CA SER A 23 21.19 29.99 -15.13
C SER A 23 20.03 29.00 -15.08
N GLY A 24 19.75 28.38 -16.22
CA GLY A 24 18.83 27.26 -16.34
C GLY A 24 19.39 26.10 -15.54
N SER A 25 18.83 25.91 -14.35
CA SER A 25 18.89 24.66 -13.61
C SER A 25 18.61 23.52 -14.58
N GLN A 26 19.56 22.59 -14.68
CA GLN A 26 19.38 21.32 -15.35
C GLN A 26 18.14 20.66 -14.77
N ASP A 27 17.07 20.68 -15.56
CA ASP A 27 15.86 19.91 -15.39
C ASP A 27 16.27 18.43 -15.47
N ARG A 28 16.51 17.83 -14.31
CA ARG A 28 16.76 16.39 -14.21
C ARG A 28 15.41 15.73 -14.41
N GLY A 29 15.24 15.18 -15.61
CA GLY A 29 13.99 14.65 -16.12
C GLY A 29 13.24 13.76 -15.15
N ASP A 30 11.92 13.95 -15.18
CA ASP A 30 10.90 13.12 -14.55
C ASP A 30 11.19 11.63 -14.73
N GLY A 31 11.55 11.01 -13.61
CA GLY A 31 11.60 9.57 -13.39
C GLY A 31 10.20 8.95 -13.39
N GLY A 32 9.55 8.98 -14.55
CA GLY A 32 8.21 8.43 -14.71
C GLY A 32 8.21 6.91 -14.57
N SER A 33 7.60 6.39 -13.51
CA SER A 33 7.36 4.95 -13.34
C SER A 33 6.39 4.45 -14.42
N ARG A 34 6.78 3.42 -15.19
CA ARG A 34 5.94 2.82 -16.25
C ARG A 34 5.46 1.45 -15.79
N ASN A 35 4.16 1.18 -15.94
CA ASN A 35 3.55 -0.12 -15.69
C ASN A 35 2.96 -0.66 -17.00
N MET A 36 3.47 -1.80 -17.48
CA MET A 36 2.97 -2.51 -18.67
C MET A 36 2.35 -3.82 -18.21
N SER A 37 1.12 -4.15 -18.63
CA SER A 37 0.47 -5.43 -18.27
C SER A 37 -0.16 -6.13 -19.46
N SER A 38 -0.03 -7.45 -19.50
CA SER A 38 -0.68 -8.34 -20.48
C SER A 38 -1.45 -9.45 -19.76
N GLN A 39 -2.53 -9.95 -20.38
CA GLN A 39 -3.35 -11.03 -19.84
C GLN A 39 -3.62 -12.10 -20.90
N GLU A 40 -3.49 -13.37 -20.51
CA GLU A 40 -3.84 -14.54 -21.30
C GLU A 40 -4.96 -15.32 -20.59
N ARG A 41 -5.96 -15.80 -21.35
CA ARG A 41 -7.09 -16.60 -20.82
C ARG A 41 -7.15 -17.95 -21.51
N LYS A 42 -7.24 -19.02 -20.73
CA LYS A 42 -7.49 -20.39 -21.20
C LYS A 42 -8.75 -20.93 -20.54
N GLU A 43 -9.67 -21.43 -21.36
CA GLU A 43 -10.89 -22.10 -20.91
C GLU A 43 -10.78 -23.59 -21.23
N TYR A 44 -10.99 -24.43 -20.23
CA TYR A 44 -10.98 -25.89 -20.39
C TYR A 44 -12.42 -26.41 -20.53
N SER A 45 -12.60 -27.49 -21.29
CA SER A 45 -13.91 -28.13 -21.54
C SER A 45 -14.65 -28.54 -20.25
N SER A 46 -13.92 -28.70 -19.14
CA SER A 46 -14.44 -29.03 -17.79
C SER A 46 -15.05 -27.84 -17.03
N GLY A 47 -15.09 -26.63 -17.61
CA GLY A 47 -15.56 -25.41 -16.93
C GLY A 47 -14.49 -24.76 -16.04
N GLN A 48 -13.29 -25.32 -15.97
CA GLN A 48 -12.12 -24.70 -15.35
C GLN A 48 -11.65 -23.52 -16.20
N ARG A 49 -11.26 -22.43 -15.53
CA ARG A 49 -10.71 -21.23 -16.17
C ARG A 49 -9.38 -20.86 -15.55
N GLU A 50 -8.41 -20.63 -16.40
CA GLU A 50 -7.09 -20.13 -16.04
C GLU A 50 -6.89 -18.74 -16.64
N ILE A 51 -6.54 -17.78 -15.80
CA ILE A 51 -6.16 -16.43 -16.21
C ILE A 51 -4.72 -16.23 -15.78
N ARG A 52 -3.84 -15.90 -16.73
CA ARG A 52 -2.47 -15.49 -16.44
C ARG A 52 -2.35 -14.01 -16.73
N SER A 53 -1.71 -13.28 -15.82
CA SER A 53 -1.38 -11.87 -16.02
C SER A 53 0.10 -11.67 -15.78
N HIS A 54 0.74 -10.90 -16.66
CA HIS A 54 2.10 -10.43 -16.50
C HIS A 54 2.06 -8.91 -16.32
N SER A 55 2.89 -8.38 -15.44
CA SER A 55 3.08 -6.94 -15.30
C SER A 55 4.54 -6.59 -15.06
N GLU A 56 5.01 -5.55 -15.74
CA GLU A 56 6.33 -4.97 -15.54
C GLU A 56 6.19 -3.65 -14.80
N VAL A 57 6.93 -3.48 -13.71
CA VAL A 57 6.96 -2.27 -12.91
C VAL A 57 8.33 -1.63 -13.05
N HIS A 58 8.41 -0.45 -13.66
CA HIS A 58 9.62 0.35 -13.71
C HIS A 58 9.53 1.50 -12.71
N SER A 59 10.57 1.70 -11.92
CA SER A 59 10.73 2.85 -11.02
C SER A 59 12.17 3.38 -11.06
N ASP A 60 12.40 4.57 -10.54
CA ASP A 60 13.74 5.18 -10.41
C ASP A 60 14.71 4.34 -9.55
N LYS A 61 14.16 3.42 -8.76
CA LYS A 61 14.93 2.54 -7.87
C LYS A 61 15.13 1.13 -8.45
N GLY A 62 14.66 0.88 -9.67
CA GLY A 62 14.79 -0.40 -10.38
C GLY A 62 13.51 -0.82 -11.09
N SER A 63 13.64 -1.80 -11.98
CA SER A 63 12.53 -2.50 -12.62
C SER A 63 12.25 -3.84 -11.92
N GLY A 64 11.09 -4.44 -12.16
CA GLY A 64 10.75 -5.77 -11.68
C GLY A 64 9.50 -6.27 -12.38
N THR A 65 9.21 -7.55 -12.24
CA THR A 65 8.01 -8.15 -12.86
C THR A 65 7.16 -8.87 -11.83
N VAL A 66 5.84 -8.81 -12.01
CA VAL A 66 4.88 -9.58 -11.25
C VAL A 66 4.11 -10.48 -12.20
N ASP A 67 4.28 -11.78 -12.01
CA ASP A 67 3.53 -12.83 -12.68
C ASP A 67 2.42 -13.30 -11.76
N SER A 68 1.21 -13.44 -12.28
CA SER A 68 0.09 -14.00 -11.51
C SER A 68 -0.72 -14.97 -12.34
N SER A 69 -1.19 -16.04 -11.70
CA SER A 69 -2.16 -16.96 -12.26
C SER A 69 -3.34 -17.13 -11.32
N VAL A 70 -4.51 -17.29 -11.90
CA VAL A 70 -5.76 -17.57 -11.18
C VAL A 70 -6.37 -18.82 -11.78
N HIS A 71 -6.60 -19.82 -10.93
CA HIS A 71 -7.32 -21.03 -11.26
C HIS A 71 -8.61 -21.09 -10.44
N LYS A 72 -9.73 -21.38 -11.09
CA LYS A 72 -11.03 -21.51 -10.42
C LYS A 72 -11.54 -22.93 -10.57
N ASP A 73 -11.61 -23.63 -9.45
CA ASP A 73 -12.10 -25.00 -9.38
C ASP A 73 -13.41 -25.02 -8.59
N GLY A 74 -14.50 -24.60 -9.25
CA GLY A 74 -15.88 -24.60 -8.76
C GLY A 74 -16.12 -23.88 -7.43
N ASN A 75 -15.64 -24.47 -6.34
CA ASN A 75 -15.84 -24.06 -4.96
C ASN A 75 -14.63 -23.35 -4.31
N SER A 76 -13.48 -23.33 -4.96
CA SER A 76 -12.29 -22.63 -4.48
C SER A 76 -11.67 -21.80 -5.59
N THR A 77 -10.96 -20.74 -5.20
CA THR A 77 -10.10 -19.98 -6.11
C THR A 77 -8.67 -20.09 -5.63
N HIS A 78 -7.81 -20.57 -6.52
CA HIS A 78 -6.39 -20.66 -6.33
C HIS A 78 -5.73 -19.49 -7.06
N THR A 79 -4.88 -18.75 -6.38
CA THR A 79 -4.06 -17.72 -7.03
C THR A 79 -2.61 -17.91 -6.67
N SER A 80 -1.74 -17.90 -7.66
CA SER A 80 -0.30 -17.90 -7.46
C SER A 80 0.26 -16.59 -7.98
N THR A 81 1.07 -15.92 -7.18
CA THR A 81 1.75 -14.67 -7.54
C THR A 81 3.23 -14.83 -7.33
N GLU A 82 4.03 -14.46 -8.33
CA GLU A 82 5.48 -14.47 -8.27
C GLU A 82 6.00 -13.05 -8.56
N VAL A 83 6.85 -12.55 -7.68
CA VAL A 83 7.50 -11.24 -7.82
C VAL A 83 8.97 -11.48 -8.12
N LYS A 84 9.48 -10.79 -9.15
CA LYS A 84 10.88 -10.83 -9.57
C LYS A 84 11.49 -9.44 -9.57
N ASP A 85 12.77 -9.37 -9.25
CA ASP A 85 13.55 -8.14 -9.36
C ASP A 85 13.93 -7.81 -10.82
N SER A 86 14.68 -6.73 -11.01
CA SER A 86 15.16 -6.27 -12.32
C SER A 86 16.07 -7.26 -13.03
N ALA A 87 16.71 -8.17 -12.28
CA ALA A 87 17.56 -9.22 -12.83
C ALA A 87 16.75 -10.48 -13.20
N GLY A 88 15.44 -10.48 -12.94
CA GLY A 88 14.56 -11.63 -13.14
C GLY A 88 14.61 -12.65 -12.00
N ASN A 89 15.29 -12.34 -10.89
CA ASN A 89 15.38 -13.22 -9.74
C ASN A 89 14.09 -13.12 -8.92
N THR A 90 13.51 -14.28 -8.59
CA THR A 90 12.34 -14.35 -7.73
C THR A 90 12.66 -13.76 -6.36
N THR A 91 11.89 -12.79 -5.89
CA THR A 91 12.00 -12.24 -4.53
C THR A 91 10.94 -12.82 -3.60
N SER A 92 9.78 -13.18 -4.15
CA SER A 92 8.72 -13.83 -3.38
C SER A 92 7.77 -14.63 -4.27
N LYS A 93 7.23 -15.71 -3.71
CA LYS A 93 6.10 -16.44 -4.28
C LYS A 93 4.99 -16.54 -3.25
N THR A 94 3.75 -16.25 -3.65
CA THR A 94 2.58 -16.35 -2.80
C THR A 94 1.54 -17.23 -3.46
N ASP A 95 1.14 -18.29 -2.78
CA ASP A 95 0.02 -19.14 -3.16
C ASP A 95 -1.15 -18.91 -2.20
N SER A 96 -2.30 -18.57 -2.76
CA SER A 96 -3.52 -18.33 -2.01
C SER A 96 -4.61 -19.28 -2.43
N ARG A 97 -5.43 -19.68 -1.45
CA ARG A 97 -6.64 -20.47 -1.65
C ARG A 97 -7.78 -19.78 -0.93
N THR A 98 -8.83 -19.46 -1.66
CA THR A 98 -10.06 -18.88 -1.12
C THR A 98 -11.19 -19.89 -1.25
N ASP A 99 -11.70 -20.35 -0.12
CA ASP A 99 -12.85 -21.24 -0.09
C ASP A 99 -14.15 -20.44 -0.04
N HIS A 100 -15.03 -20.66 -1.02
CA HIS A 100 -16.27 -19.90 -1.18
C HIS A 100 -17.46 -20.44 -0.39
N LYS A 101 -17.28 -21.52 0.39
CA LYS A 101 -18.33 -22.10 1.26
C LYS A 101 -18.13 -21.73 2.73
N GLY A 102 -19.19 -21.20 3.37
CA GLY A 102 -19.30 -21.17 4.83
C GLY A 102 -18.38 -20.17 5.55
N GLY A 103 -18.30 -18.92 5.07
CA GLY A 103 -17.66 -17.82 5.81
C GLY A 103 -16.27 -17.41 5.35
N GLY A 104 -15.89 -17.67 4.09
CA GLY A 104 -14.70 -17.12 3.43
C GLY A 104 -13.41 -17.40 4.20
N LYS A 105 -12.87 -18.61 4.01
CA LYS A 105 -11.54 -18.96 4.53
C LYS A 105 -10.52 -18.71 3.43
N ASP A 106 -9.55 -17.85 3.73
CA ASP A 106 -8.42 -17.59 2.85
C ASP A 106 -7.15 -18.14 3.49
N VAL A 107 -6.46 -19.02 2.78
CA VAL A 107 -5.16 -19.55 3.21
C VAL A 107 -4.11 -19.05 2.24
N ASN A 108 -3.11 -18.34 2.76
CA ASN A 108 -2.01 -17.79 2.01
C ASN A 108 -0.71 -18.41 2.50
N HIS A 109 0.07 -18.97 1.59
CA HIS A 109 1.46 -19.35 1.81
C HIS A 109 2.34 -18.38 1.05
N THR A 110 3.34 -17.80 1.70
CA THR A 110 4.31 -16.92 1.04
C THR A 110 5.72 -17.34 1.35
N ASP A 111 6.51 -17.51 0.30
CA ASP A 111 7.95 -17.73 0.36
C ASP A 111 8.70 -16.47 -0.02
N LYS A 112 9.81 -16.22 0.68
CA LYS A 112 10.75 -15.14 0.38
C LYS A 112 12.10 -15.70 -0.02
N TYR A 113 12.72 -15.05 -0.98
CA TYR A 113 13.98 -15.48 -1.58
C TYR A 113 15.03 -14.38 -1.47
N GLY A 114 16.28 -14.79 -1.39
CA GLY A 114 17.45 -13.92 -1.38
C GLY A 114 17.71 -13.29 -2.76
N PRO A 115 18.74 -12.43 -2.87
CA PRO A 115 19.06 -11.72 -4.11
C PRO A 115 19.47 -12.65 -5.25
N ASP A 116 19.82 -13.90 -4.96
CA ASP A 116 20.12 -14.94 -5.96
C ASP A 116 18.86 -15.57 -6.59
N GLY A 117 17.68 -15.24 -6.09
CA GLY A 117 16.38 -15.75 -6.54
C GLY A 117 16.12 -17.21 -6.20
N LYS A 118 17.02 -17.87 -5.46
CA LYS A 118 17.00 -19.32 -5.23
C LYS A 118 17.03 -19.67 -3.76
N THR A 119 17.79 -18.92 -2.96
CA THR A 119 17.91 -19.18 -1.54
C THR A 119 16.65 -18.72 -0.83
N LYS A 120 15.85 -19.64 -0.31
CA LYS A 120 14.71 -19.31 0.55
C LYS A 120 15.23 -18.67 1.84
N THR A 121 14.81 -17.44 2.12
CA THR A 121 15.22 -16.70 3.33
C THR A 121 14.16 -16.74 4.43
N GLY A 122 12.92 -17.10 4.07
CA GLY A 122 11.83 -17.26 5.03
C GLY A 122 10.52 -17.61 4.35
N SER A 123 9.51 -17.87 5.17
CA SER A 123 8.13 -18.06 4.71
C SER A 123 7.12 -17.63 5.75
N SER A 124 5.87 -17.46 5.32
CA SER A 124 4.74 -17.23 6.20
C SER A 124 3.51 -17.99 5.72
N ASP A 125 2.78 -18.60 6.66
CA ASP A 125 1.44 -19.11 6.41
C ASP A 125 0.43 -18.22 7.12
N THR A 126 -0.57 -17.72 6.41
CA THR A 126 -1.65 -16.94 6.98
C THR A 126 -2.98 -17.62 6.69
N THR A 127 -3.76 -17.88 7.74
CA THR A 127 -5.16 -18.30 7.61
C THR A 127 -6.04 -17.14 8.05
N SER A 128 -6.95 -16.73 7.17
CA SER A 128 -7.88 -15.63 7.39
C SER A 128 -9.31 -16.14 7.38
N THR A 129 -10.15 -15.60 8.26
CA THR A 129 -11.59 -15.89 8.31
C THR A 129 -12.36 -14.58 8.31
N THR A 130 -13.33 -14.45 7.41
CA THR A 130 -14.13 -13.22 7.31
C THR A 130 -15.60 -13.49 7.61
N THR A 131 -16.10 -12.86 8.67
CA THR A 131 -17.50 -12.93 9.06
C THR A 131 -18.20 -11.62 8.74
N LYS A 132 -19.36 -11.71 8.07
CA LYS A 132 -20.28 -10.57 7.93
C LYS A 132 -21.18 -10.50 9.17
N ASN A 133 -21.13 -9.39 9.88
CA ASN A 133 -21.90 -9.17 11.08
C ASN A 133 -23.33 -8.73 10.73
N LYS A 134 -24.25 -8.87 11.69
CA LYS A 134 -25.67 -8.55 11.49
C LYS A 134 -25.93 -7.07 11.21
N ASP A 135 -25.08 -6.18 11.72
CA ASP A 135 -25.12 -4.74 11.48
C ASP A 135 -24.53 -4.34 10.11
N GLY A 136 -24.09 -5.31 9.30
CA GLY A 136 -23.50 -5.10 7.99
C GLY A 136 -22.00 -4.81 8.02
N SER A 137 -21.38 -4.69 9.20
CA SER A 137 -19.91 -4.64 9.34
C SER A 137 -19.27 -6.00 9.02
N THR A 138 -17.97 -6.01 8.85
CA THR A 138 -17.20 -7.26 8.69
C THR A 138 -16.17 -7.40 9.80
N THR A 139 -15.95 -8.65 10.20
CA THR A 139 -14.87 -9.05 11.11
C THR A 139 -13.96 -9.99 10.36
N GLN A 140 -12.70 -9.62 10.21
CA GLN A 140 -11.66 -10.51 9.70
C GLN A 140 -10.75 -10.92 10.85
N LYS A 141 -10.40 -12.20 10.94
CA LYS A 141 -9.40 -12.70 11.88
C LYS A 141 -8.33 -13.45 11.11
N ASP A 142 -7.07 -13.07 11.34
CA ASP A 142 -5.94 -13.73 10.72
C ASP A 142 -5.07 -14.39 11.78
N HIS A 143 -4.56 -15.57 11.44
CA HIS A 143 -3.49 -16.23 12.17
C HIS A 143 -2.32 -16.41 11.21
N THR A 144 -1.16 -15.87 11.55
CA THR A 144 0.06 -15.97 10.73
C THR A 144 1.17 -16.68 11.48
N VAL A 145 1.84 -17.62 10.82
CA VAL A 145 3.04 -18.30 11.31
C VAL A 145 4.22 -17.96 10.41
N ASN A 146 5.31 -17.48 11.00
CA ASN A 146 6.53 -17.12 10.28
C ASN A 146 7.61 -18.18 10.49
N ARG A 147 8.36 -18.47 9.43
CA ARG A 147 9.51 -19.38 9.45
C ARG A 147 10.73 -18.78 8.78
N ASP A 148 11.92 -19.20 9.21
CA ASP A 148 13.17 -18.89 8.52
C ASP A 148 13.34 -19.70 7.23
N GLY A 149 14.46 -19.48 6.53
CA GLY A 149 14.79 -20.20 5.29
C GLY A 149 14.90 -21.72 5.43
N ASN A 150 15.14 -22.21 6.65
CA ASN A 150 15.24 -23.63 6.97
C ASN A 150 13.89 -24.24 7.41
N GLY A 151 12.83 -23.44 7.45
CA GLY A 151 11.50 -23.89 7.88
C GLY A 151 11.31 -23.93 9.40
N THR A 152 12.23 -23.37 10.19
CA THR A 152 12.07 -23.27 11.64
C THR A 152 11.14 -22.11 11.97
N LYS A 153 10.16 -22.32 12.86
CA LYS A 153 9.25 -21.25 13.30
C LYS A 153 10.05 -20.14 13.99
N THR A 154 9.91 -18.92 13.50
CA THR A 154 10.54 -17.72 14.07
C THR A 154 9.56 -16.88 14.89
N GLY A 155 8.27 -17.00 14.61
CA GLY A 155 7.23 -16.27 15.32
C GLY A 155 5.84 -16.54 14.78
N SER A 156 4.85 -15.87 15.34
CA SER A 156 3.48 -15.86 14.84
C SER A 156 2.77 -14.57 15.23
N SER A 157 1.64 -14.30 14.61
CA SER A 157 0.79 -13.18 14.96
C SER A 157 -0.69 -13.50 14.77
N ASP A 158 -1.52 -12.99 15.68
CA ASP A 158 -2.96 -13.01 15.55
C ASP A 158 -3.45 -11.60 15.29
N SER A 159 -4.36 -11.42 14.33
CA SER A 159 -5.01 -10.15 14.07
C SER A 159 -6.53 -10.27 14.14
N THR A 160 -7.20 -9.20 14.51
CA THR A 160 -8.65 -9.05 14.32
C THR A 160 -8.94 -7.65 13.80
N THR A 161 -9.58 -7.59 12.65
CA THR A 161 -9.97 -6.36 11.97
C THR A 161 -11.49 -6.25 11.92
N HIS A 162 -12.03 -5.21 12.52
CA HIS A 162 -13.43 -4.83 12.38
C HIS A 162 -13.57 -3.67 11.42
N THR A 163 -14.38 -3.84 10.38
CA THR A 163 -14.61 -2.83 9.35
C THR A 163 -16.08 -2.47 9.24
N THR A 164 -16.39 -1.17 9.33
CA THR A 164 -17.75 -0.64 9.24
C THR A 164 -17.82 0.38 8.11
N LYS A 165 -18.86 0.26 7.28
CA LYS A 165 -19.23 1.28 6.30
C LYS A 165 -20.22 2.26 6.94
N ASN A 166 -19.85 3.53 6.97
CA ASN A 166 -20.63 4.59 7.59
C ASN A 166 -21.68 5.14 6.60
N LYS A 167 -22.70 5.79 7.15
CA LYS A 167 -23.82 6.34 6.34
C LYS A 167 -23.40 7.43 5.37
N ASP A 168 -22.33 8.17 5.68
CA ASP A 168 -21.74 9.20 4.82
C ASP A 168 -20.89 8.62 3.67
N GLY A 169 -20.83 7.30 3.54
CA GLY A 169 -20.04 6.59 2.54
C GLY A 169 -18.58 6.37 2.91
N SER A 170 -18.14 6.85 4.07
CA SER A 170 -16.80 6.55 4.60
C SER A 170 -16.71 5.13 5.16
N THR A 171 -15.48 4.64 5.34
CA THR A 171 -15.19 3.35 5.95
C THR A 171 -14.25 3.56 7.13
N THR A 172 -14.54 2.91 8.25
CA THR A 172 -13.65 2.83 9.41
C THR A 172 -13.24 1.37 9.63
N SER A 173 -11.95 1.13 9.75
CA SER A 173 -11.39 -0.19 10.08
C SER A 173 -10.53 -0.09 11.33
N THR A 174 -10.79 -0.92 12.33
CA THR A 174 -9.98 -1.03 13.53
C THR A 174 -9.35 -2.41 13.56
N THR A 175 -8.03 -2.47 13.69
CA THR A 175 -7.25 -3.71 13.72
C THR A 175 -6.52 -3.82 15.04
N HIS A 176 -6.63 -4.97 15.70
CA HIS A 176 -5.77 -5.35 16.81
C HIS A 176 -4.86 -6.49 16.37
N THR A 177 -3.56 -6.39 16.63
CA THR A 177 -2.58 -7.44 16.33
C THR A 177 -1.78 -7.79 17.57
N THR A 178 -1.59 -9.08 17.83
CA THR A 178 -0.67 -9.58 18.85
C THR A 178 0.41 -10.43 18.21
N ASN A 179 1.66 -10.20 18.59
CA ASN A 179 2.83 -10.90 18.08
C ASN A 179 3.40 -11.85 19.13
N TYR A 180 3.93 -12.97 18.67
CA TYR A 180 4.51 -14.02 19.49
C TYR A 180 5.85 -14.47 18.92
N ASP A 181 6.75 -14.90 19.81
CA ASP A 181 8.01 -15.54 19.42
C ASP A 181 7.81 -16.98 18.92
N ALA A 182 8.92 -17.65 18.60
CA ALA A 182 8.93 -19.05 18.18
C ALA A 182 8.21 -19.97 19.18
N ASN A 183 8.35 -19.70 20.48
CA ASN A 183 7.83 -20.49 21.59
C ASN A 183 6.38 -20.13 21.95
N GLY A 184 5.75 -19.19 21.24
CA GLY A 184 4.38 -18.75 21.51
C GLY A 184 4.27 -17.75 22.65
N LYS A 185 5.36 -17.17 23.12
CA LYS A 185 5.31 -16.10 24.13
C LYS A 185 5.03 -14.77 23.45
N LYS A 186 4.09 -14.00 24.01
CA LYS A 186 3.77 -12.65 23.52
C LYS A 186 5.02 -11.76 23.54
N THR A 187 5.32 -11.12 22.41
CA THR A 187 6.44 -10.18 22.24
C THR A 187 5.98 -8.73 22.16
N GLY A 188 4.73 -8.50 21.72
CA GLY A 188 4.14 -7.18 21.64
C GLY A 188 2.74 -7.21 21.03
N SER A 189 2.15 -6.04 20.87
CA SER A 189 0.87 -5.87 20.19
C SER A 189 0.76 -4.48 19.55
N SER A 190 -0.20 -4.30 18.66
CA SER A 190 -0.52 -3.00 18.07
C SER A 190 -2.01 -2.84 17.85
N ASP A 191 -2.47 -1.60 17.97
CA ASP A 191 -3.81 -1.18 17.56
C ASP A 191 -3.68 -0.22 16.38
N SER A 192 -4.44 -0.44 15.32
CA SER A 192 -4.51 0.47 14.18
C SER A 192 -5.94 0.88 13.91
N THR A 193 -6.18 2.13 13.56
CA THR A 193 -7.47 2.62 13.08
C THR A 193 -7.27 3.38 11.79
N THR A 194 -7.86 2.85 10.72
CA THR A 194 -7.90 3.49 9.42
C THR A 194 -9.29 4.05 9.15
N LYS A 195 -9.35 5.30 8.71
CA LYS A 195 -10.58 5.93 8.22
C LYS A 195 -10.36 6.38 6.79
N THR A 196 -11.25 5.97 5.89
CA THR A 196 -11.20 6.37 4.49
C THR A 196 -12.51 7.07 4.14
N ASP A 197 -12.42 8.30 3.66
CA ASP A 197 -13.59 9.06 3.23
C ASP A 197 -14.09 8.58 1.85
N LYS A 198 -15.27 9.07 1.45
CA LYS A 198 -15.88 8.74 0.16
C LYS A 198 -15.07 9.20 -1.07
N ASN A 199 -14.12 10.12 -0.89
CA ASN A 199 -13.25 10.63 -1.94
C ASN A 199 -11.94 9.81 -2.02
N GLY A 200 -11.75 8.84 -1.12
CA GLY A 200 -10.57 7.98 -1.05
C GLY A 200 -9.40 8.60 -0.28
N ASN A 201 -9.59 9.71 0.42
CA ASN A 201 -8.58 10.19 1.36
C ASN A 201 -8.62 9.32 2.60
N SER A 202 -7.45 9.01 3.17
CA SER A 202 -7.35 8.12 4.31
C SER A 202 -6.52 8.73 5.43
N SER A 203 -6.80 8.30 6.65
CA SER A 203 -5.97 8.53 7.83
C SER A 203 -5.81 7.20 8.54
N ASN A 204 -4.60 6.92 9.04
CA ASN A 204 -4.31 5.72 9.80
C ASN A 204 -3.47 6.05 11.01
N VAL A 205 -3.99 5.73 12.20
CA VAL A 205 -3.31 5.87 13.47
C VAL A 205 -2.97 4.48 13.99
N THR A 206 -1.71 4.25 14.33
CA THR A 206 -1.22 3.01 14.92
C THR A 206 -0.57 3.28 16.28
N LYS A 207 -0.88 2.45 17.27
CA LYS A 207 -0.23 2.43 18.58
C LYS A 207 0.43 1.07 18.79
N ASN A 208 1.66 1.09 19.31
CA ASN A 208 2.45 -0.10 19.54
C ASN A 208 2.66 -0.31 21.04
N TYR A 209 2.72 -1.58 21.44
CA TYR A 209 2.87 -1.99 22.82
C TYR A 209 3.89 -3.12 22.96
N ASP A 210 4.60 -3.13 24.07
CA ASP A 210 5.49 -4.22 24.45
C ASP A 210 4.68 -5.46 24.92
N ALA A 211 5.38 -6.54 25.25
CA ALA A 211 4.78 -7.77 25.77
C ALA A 211 3.95 -7.57 27.05
N LYS A 212 4.24 -6.54 27.85
CA LYS A 212 3.53 -6.21 29.11
C LYS A 212 2.35 -5.25 28.89
N GLY A 213 2.17 -4.75 27.66
CA GLY A 213 1.12 -3.79 27.31
C GLY A 213 1.51 -2.32 27.51
N ASN A 214 2.78 -2.01 27.78
CA ASN A 214 3.23 -0.62 27.84
C ASN A 214 3.39 -0.07 26.43
N SER A 215 3.00 1.19 26.20
CA SER A 215 3.20 1.83 24.90
C SER A 215 4.69 1.92 24.57
N THR A 216 5.05 1.53 23.35
CA THR A 216 6.40 1.67 22.80
C THR A 216 6.49 2.80 21.77
N GLY A 217 5.34 3.44 21.48
CA GLY A 217 5.20 4.50 20.51
C GLY A 217 4.07 4.23 19.53
N GLY A 218 4.14 4.86 18.36
CA GLY A 218 3.11 4.74 17.35
C GLY A 218 3.44 5.49 16.07
N SER A 219 2.43 5.60 15.23
CA SER A 219 2.48 6.41 14.02
C SER A 219 1.11 6.94 13.64
N ASP A 220 1.08 8.10 13.01
CA ASP A 220 -0.09 8.61 12.31
C ASP A 220 0.31 8.87 10.87
N SER A 221 -0.58 8.58 9.94
CA SER A 221 -0.37 8.81 8.52
C SER A 221 -1.65 9.25 7.85
N GLY A 222 -1.51 10.09 6.84
CA GLY A 222 -2.63 10.60 6.07
C GLY A 222 -2.32 10.57 4.58
N THR A 223 -3.27 10.13 3.78
CA THR A 223 -3.22 10.18 2.32
C THR A 223 -4.31 11.07 1.77
N ARG A 224 -3.95 11.92 0.81
CA ARG A 224 -4.89 12.77 0.08
C ARG A 224 -4.70 12.60 -1.41
N LYS A 225 -5.82 12.52 -2.13
CA LYS A 225 -5.84 12.54 -3.59
C LYS A 225 -6.08 13.96 -4.07
N ASP A 226 -5.16 14.45 -4.88
CA ASP A 226 -5.26 15.75 -5.52
C ASP A 226 -6.05 15.65 -6.83
N LYS A 227 -6.46 16.81 -7.36
CA LYS A 227 -7.32 16.87 -8.55
C LYS A 227 -6.63 16.38 -9.83
N ASP A 228 -5.30 16.45 -9.86
CA ASP A 228 -4.45 15.94 -10.94
C ASP A 228 -4.22 14.41 -10.85
N GLY A 229 -4.77 13.76 -9.83
CA GLY A 229 -4.60 12.34 -9.59
C GLY A 229 -3.35 11.98 -8.80
N SER A 230 -2.54 12.95 -8.35
CA SER A 230 -1.45 12.67 -7.42
C SER A 230 -1.97 12.26 -6.05
N THR A 231 -1.18 11.43 -5.37
CA THR A 231 -1.45 11.01 -3.99
C THR A 231 -0.33 11.50 -3.09
N ASN A 232 -0.68 12.36 -2.15
CA ASN A 232 0.23 12.86 -1.14
C ASN A 232 0.06 12.09 0.17
N THR A 233 1.16 11.57 0.70
CA THR A 233 1.20 10.78 1.94
C THR A 233 2.08 11.46 2.97
N HIS A 234 1.54 11.71 4.15
CA HIS A 234 2.28 12.21 5.30
C HIS A 234 2.36 11.10 6.35
N THR A 235 3.48 11.00 7.07
CA THR A 235 3.64 10.04 8.15
C THR A 235 4.44 10.64 9.29
N HIS A 236 3.89 10.55 10.50
CA HIS A 236 4.53 10.89 11.75
C HIS A 236 4.75 9.62 12.56
N LYS A 237 5.93 9.49 13.16
CA LYS A 237 6.24 8.43 14.12
C LYS A 237 6.45 9.05 15.49
N THR A 238 6.00 8.36 16.52
CA THR A 238 6.15 8.79 17.90
C THR A 238 6.86 7.74 18.75
N ASP A 239 7.59 8.21 19.76
CA ASP A 239 8.09 7.36 20.84
C ASP A 239 6.99 7.04 21.88
N LYS A 240 7.35 6.27 22.90
CA LYS A 240 6.49 5.90 24.04
C LYS A 240 5.92 7.10 24.82
N ASN A 241 6.54 8.27 24.70
CA ASN A 241 6.14 9.51 25.37
C ASN A 241 5.28 10.40 24.47
N GLY A 242 5.04 9.99 23.22
CA GLY A 242 4.30 10.76 22.23
C GLY A 242 5.15 11.79 21.49
N ASN A 243 6.46 11.82 21.69
CA ASN A 243 7.33 12.76 20.99
C ASN A 243 7.55 12.30 19.56
N VAL A 244 7.54 13.24 18.60
CA VAL A 244 7.80 12.93 17.20
C VAL A 244 9.25 12.51 17.01
N THR A 245 9.47 11.29 16.53
CA THR A 245 10.80 10.71 16.25
C THR A 245 11.08 10.58 14.76
N GLY A 246 10.06 10.76 13.93
CA GLY A 246 10.20 10.73 12.48
C GLY A 246 9.03 11.44 11.81
N ASN A 247 9.34 12.19 10.77
CA ASN A 247 8.36 12.82 9.91
C ASN A 247 8.78 12.61 8.45
N SER A 248 7.84 12.21 7.60
CA SER A 248 8.07 12.03 6.18
C SER A 248 6.85 12.46 5.38
N THR A 249 7.11 12.96 4.18
CA THR A 249 6.09 13.29 3.20
C THR A 249 6.54 12.77 1.84
N SER A 250 5.63 12.11 1.13
CA SER A 250 5.87 11.55 -0.19
C SER A 250 4.73 11.91 -1.13
N ASN A 251 5.04 12.22 -2.38
CA ASN A 251 4.06 12.46 -3.43
C ASN A 251 4.25 11.45 -4.56
N THR A 252 3.16 10.88 -5.05
CA THR A 252 3.17 9.93 -6.18
C THR A 252 2.15 10.38 -7.22
N THR A 253 2.60 10.62 -8.45
CA THR A 253 1.72 11.00 -9.57
C THR A 253 1.52 9.82 -10.51
N THR A 254 0.26 9.44 -10.75
CA THR A 254 -0.07 8.45 -11.78
C THR A 254 -0.43 9.18 -13.07
N SER A 255 0.55 9.40 -13.95
CA SER A 255 0.31 10.03 -15.25
C SER A 255 -0.46 9.07 -16.16
N SER A 256 -1.78 9.22 -16.21
CA SER A 256 -2.62 8.53 -17.20
C SER A 256 -2.55 9.30 -18.52
N ASN A 257 -1.63 8.93 -19.42
CA ASN A 257 -1.68 9.47 -20.78
C ASN A 257 -2.90 8.87 -21.48
N LYS A 258 -3.99 9.65 -21.57
CA LYS A 258 -5.07 9.37 -22.52
C LYS A 258 -4.48 9.50 -23.93
N ARG A 259 -4.28 8.36 -24.59
CA ARG A 259 -4.16 8.31 -26.04
C ARG A 259 -5.55 8.37 -26.67
#